data_AF-A0A158NWP8-F1
#
_entry.id   AF-A0A158NWP8-F1
#
_cell.length_a   1.000
_cell.length_b   1.000
_cell.length_c   1.000
_cell.angle_alpha   90.00
_cell.angle_beta   90.00
_cell.angle_gamma   90.00
#
_symmetry.space_group_name_H-M   'P 1'
#
loop_
_entity.id
_entity.type
_entity.pdbx_description
1 polymer ?
#
loop_
_entity_poly.entity_id
_entity_poly.type
_entity_poly.pdbx_seq_one_letter_code
_entity_poly.pdbx_strand_id
1 'polypeptide(L)'
;GIELIGWILSVGIMFSVVYGLYPGNLTVMVSSVYAALGHTAWAMAVAFIVIQCCTGSARMIDSLLSLRLMYPLSRLTYCAYLVHPVIMMVTTTQMDGPLHLHNGIVLILYFGNLVASYLLSFCISLAFEAPVVTLLKIAFTSKKRI
;
A
#
# COMPACT_ATOMS: atom_id res chain seq x y z
N GLY A 1 5.91 20.63 -19.85
CA GLY A 1 4.56 21.21 -19.73
C GLY A 1 3.52 20.15 -19.41
N ILE A 2 3.25 19.26 -20.36
CA ILE A 2 2.28 18.15 -20.25
C ILE A 2 2.60 17.21 -19.07
N GLU A 3 3.89 16.99 -18.77
CA GLU A 3 4.32 16.11 -17.68
C GLU A 3 3.94 16.64 -16.29
N LEU A 4 4.05 17.95 -16.07
CA LEU A 4 3.70 18.60 -14.81
C LEU A 4 2.17 18.62 -14.63
N ILE A 5 1.43 18.80 -15.73
CA ILE A 5 -0.03 18.74 -15.75
C ILE A 5 -0.51 17.34 -15.35
N GLY A 6 0.12 16.28 -15.88
CA GLY A 6 -0.19 14.91 -15.49
C GLY A 6 0.06 14.62 -14.00
N TRP A 7 1.11 15.22 -13.44
CA TRP A 7 1.43 15.15 -12.01
C TRP A 7 0.38 15.85 -11.15
N ILE A 8 0.09 17.11 -11.44
CA ILE A 8 -0.90 17.91 -10.71
C ILE A 8 -2.28 17.28 -10.83
N LEU A 9 -2.63 16.75 -12.01
CA LEU A 9 -3.89 16.03 -12.23
C LEU A 9 -3.98 14.77 -11.38
N SER A 10 -2.93 13.95 -11.34
CA SER A 10 -2.91 12.70 -10.55
C SER A 10 -3.02 12.98 -9.05
N VAL A 11 -2.25 13.96 -8.55
CA VAL A 11 -2.31 14.40 -7.15
C VAL A 11 -3.67 15.01 -6.83
N GLY A 12 -4.23 15.81 -7.74
CA GLY A 12 -5.56 16.41 -7.61
C GLY A 12 -6.66 15.36 -7.53
N ILE A 13 -6.60 14.32 -8.36
CA ILE A 13 -7.54 13.19 -8.31
C ILE A 13 -7.40 12.44 -6.98
N MET A 14 -6.18 12.11 -6.55
CA MET A 14 -5.97 11.43 -5.27
C MET A 14 -6.49 12.25 -4.08
N PHE A 15 -6.21 13.55 -4.06
CA PHE A 15 -6.69 14.45 -3.01
C PHE A 15 -8.20 14.59 -3.03
N SER A 16 -8.79 14.74 -4.23
CA SER A 16 -10.23 14.81 -4.41
C SER A 16 -10.93 13.52 -3.99
N VAL A 17 -10.31 12.36 -4.15
CA VAL A 17 -10.86 11.11 -3.62
C VAL A 17 -10.83 11.17 -2.09
N VAL A 18 -9.66 11.38 -1.47
CA VAL A 18 -9.52 11.38 0.01
C VAL A 18 -10.43 12.40 0.71
N TYR A 19 -10.53 13.61 0.18
CA TYR A 19 -11.29 14.70 0.79
C TYR A 19 -12.69 14.91 0.20
N GLY A 20 -13.06 14.15 -0.84
CA GLY A 20 -14.34 14.32 -1.55
C GLY A 20 -15.58 14.09 -0.69
N LEU A 21 -15.45 13.40 0.45
CA LEU A 21 -16.53 13.15 1.40
C LEU A 21 -16.59 14.12 2.60
N TYR A 22 -15.66 15.07 2.68
CA TYR A 22 -15.63 16.08 3.74
C TYR A 22 -16.47 17.28 3.29
N PRO A 23 -17.63 17.64 3.89
CA PRO A 23 -18.08 17.43 5.27
C PRO A 23 -19.50 16.82 5.34
N GLY A 24 -19.64 15.50 5.20
CA GLY A 24 -20.78 14.70 5.73
C GLY A 24 -22.22 15.03 5.32
N ASN A 25 -22.48 16.08 4.55
CA ASN A 25 -23.79 16.54 4.08
C ASN A 25 -23.92 16.29 2.57
N LEU A 26 -23.75 15.02 2.18
CA LEU A 26 -23.76 14.63 0.79
C LEU A 26 -25.03 13.85 0.48
N THR A 27 -25.74 14.29 -0.55
CA THR A 27 -26.91 13.61 -1.11
C THR A 27 -26.55 12.16 -1.46
N VAL A 28 -27.46 11.22 -1.22
CA VAL A 28 -27.28 9.77 -1.48
C VAL A 28 -26.65 9.48 -2.85
N MET A 29 -27.03 10.26 -3.88
CA MET A 29 -26.42 10.16 -5.21
C MET A 29 -24.91 10.37 -5.20
N VAL A 30 -24.39 11.42 -4.56
CA VAL A 30 -22.95 11.73 -4.55
C VAL A 30 -22.17 10.65 -3.80
N SER A 31 -22.70 10.15 -2.69
CA SER A 31 -22.07 9.06 -1.93
C SER A 31 -22.00 7.75 -2.72
N SER A 32 -23.06 7.41 -3.47
CA SER A 32 -23.08 6.19 -4.30
C SER A 32 -22.13 6.28 -5.50
N VAL A 33 -22.08 7.46 -6.15
CA VAL A 33 -21.16 7.73 -7.26
C VAL A 33 -19.72 7.71 -6.77
N TYR A 34 -19.45 8.30 -5.60
CA TYR A 34 -18.13 8.24 -4.98
C TYR A 34 -17.74 6.81 -4.60
N ALA A 35 -18.64 6.00 -4.04
CA ALA A 35 -18.36 4.61 -3.71
C ALA A 35 -18.01 3.77 -4.95
N ALA A 36 -18.68 4.02 -6.09
CA ALA A 36 -18.43 3.30 -7.35
C ALA A 36 -17.17 3.80 -8.08
N LEU A 37 -16.95 5.12 -8.12
CA LEU A 37 -15.89 5.74 -8.92
C LEU A 37 -14.61 6.04 -8.13
N GLY A 38 -14.66 6.09 -6.80
CA GLY A 38 -13.51 6.47 -5.98
C GLY A 38 -12.33 5.50 -6.17
N HIS A 39 -12.61 4.19 -6.15
CA HIS A 39 -11.57 3.17 -6.34
C HIS A 39 -11.02 3.15 -7.78
N THR A 40 -11.87 3.37 -8.79
CA THR A 40 -11.44 3.42 -10.20
C THR A 40 -10.65 4.69 -10.50
N ALA A 41 -11.05 5.84 -9.95
CA ALA A 41 -10.32 7.10 -10.05
C ALA A 41 -8.94 7.01 -9.36
N TRP A 42 -8.87 6.37 -8.19
CA TRP A 42 -7.60 6.10 -7.52
C TRP A 42 -6.68 5.22 -8.38
N ALA A 43 -7.20 4.11 -8.90
CA ALA A 43 -6.43 3.21 -9.76
C ALA A 43 -5.93 3.91 -11.03
N MET A 44 -6.78 4.76 -11.64
CA MET A 44 -6.42 5.55 -12.82
C MET A 44 -5.31 6.56 -12.51
N ALA A 45 -5.38 7.26 -11.37
CA ALA A 45 -4.34 8.18 -10.94
C ALA A 45 -2.99 7.46 -10.72
N VAL A 46 -3.01 6.30 -10.07
CA VAL A 46 -1.80 5.47 -9.89
C VAL A 46 -1.26 4.99 -11.23
N ALA A 47 -2.11 4.51 -12.15
CA ALA A 47 -1.69 4.07 -13.47
C ALA A 47 -1.01 5.19 -14.26
N PHE A 48 -1.53 6.42 -14.16
CA PHE A 48 -0.93 7.60 -14.78
C PHE A 48 0.46 7.89 -14.20
N ILE A 49 0.63 7.81 -12.88
CA ILE A 49 1.94 7.96 -12.23
C ILE A 49 2.94 6.92 -12.76
N VAL A 50 2.52 5.66 -12.94
CA VAL A 50 3.37 4.59 -13.48
C VAL A 50 3.79 4.88 -14.92
N ILE A 51 2.86 5.32 -15.78
CA ILE A 51 3.16 5.70 -17.18
C ILE A 51 4.20 6.83 -17.23
N GLN A 52 4.06 7.83 -16.35
CA GLN A 52 5.00 8.95 -16.25
C GLN A 52 6.39 8.48 -15.75
N CYS A 53 6.45 7.45 -14.90
CA CYS A 53 7.71 6.83 -14.51
C CYS A 53 8.37 6.09 -15.68
N CYS A 54 7.61 5.30 -16.45
CA CYS A 54 8.11 4.58 -17.62
C CYS A 54 8.59 5.49 -18.76
N THR A 55 8.01 6.68 -18.89
CA THR A 55 8.35 7.65 -19.94
C THR A 55 9.66 8.40 -19.64
N GLY A 56 10.28 8.19 -18.46
CA GLY A 56 11.55 8.81 -18.08
C GLY A 56 11.43 10.28 -17.63
N SER A 57 10.22 10.85 -17.68
CA SER A 57 9.88 12.20 -17.25
C SER A 57 10.06 12.42 -15.74
N ALA A 58 10.03 11.35 -14.95
CA ALA A 58 10.04 11.39 -13.48
C ALA A 58 11.37 10.87 -12.88
N ARG A 59 12.51 11.46 -13.27
CA ARG A 59 13.86 11.09 -12.77
C ARG A 59 13.98 11.04 -11.24
N MET A 60 13.23 11.86 -10.51
CA MET A 60 13.25 11.86 -9.04
C MET A 60 12.62 10.59 -8.45
N ILE A 61 11.55 10.09 -9.06
CA ILE A 61 10.80 8.93 -8.56
C ILE A 61 11.43 7.64 -9.04
N ASP A 62 11.95 7.63 -10.26
CA ASP A 62 12.79 6.54 -10.75
C ASP A 62 13.99 6.31 -9.82
N SER A 63 14.66 7.38 -9.37
CA SER A 63 15.74 7.28 -8.38
C SER A 63 15.26 6.72 -7.03
N LEU A 64 14.09 7.14 -6.54
CA LEU A 64 13.50 6.58 -5.30
C LEU A 64 13.10 5.12 -5.45
N LEU A 65 12.58 4.69 -6.61
CA LEU A 65 12.20 3.31 -6.89
C LEU A 65 13.41 2.41 -7.12
N SER A 66 14.48 2.96 -7.70
CA SER A 66 15.75 2.27 -7.93
C SER A 66 16.61 2.14 -6.67
N LEU A 67 16.20 2.76 -5.54
CA LEU A 67 16.85 2.54 -4.26
C LEU A 67 16.86 1.04 -3.93
N ARG A 68 18.03 0.51 -3.60
CA ARG A 68 18.21 -0.89 -3.15
C ARG A 68 17.31 -1.27 -1.96
N LEU A 69 16.83 -0.26 -1.23
CA LEU A 69 15.87 -0.38 -0.14
C LEU A 69 14.45 -0.80 -0.59
N MET A 70 14.04 -0.49 -1.83
CA MET A 70 12.70 -0.84 -2.34
C MET A 70 12.52 -2.35 -2.55
N TYR A 71 13.60 -3.07 -2.82
CA TYR A 71 13.53 -4.51 -3.03
C TYR A 71 13.08 -5.30 -1.79
N PRO A 72 13.71 -5.14 -0.60
CA PRO A 72 13.21 -5.77 0.62
C PRO A 72 11.87 -5.17 1.07
N LEU A 73 11.64 -3.87 0.85
CA LEU A 73 10.38 -3.21 1.24
C LEU A 73 9.19 -3.79 0.49
N SER A 74 9.32 -4.06 -0.82
CA SER A 74 8.27 -4.68 -1.62
C SER A 74 7.91 -6.09 -1.14
N ARG A 75 8.87 -6.84 -0.61
CA ARG A 75 8.62 -8.17 -0.02
C ARG A 75 7.91 -8.06 1.32
N LEU A 76 8.35 -7.13 2.18
CA LEU A 76 7.71 -6.85 3.46
C LEU A 76 6.26 -6.38 3.30
N THR A 77 5.99 -5.51 2.33
CA THR A 77 4.62 -5.06 2.04
C THR A 77 3.77 -6.19 1.49
N TYR A 78 4.32 -7.08 0.66
CA TYR A 78 3.61 -8.28 0.20
C TYR A 78 3.26 -9.24 1.34
N CYS A 79 4.22 -9.54 2.22
CA CYS A 79 3.97 -10.36 3.41
C CYS A 79 2.94 -9.69 4.34
N ALA A 80 3.01 -8.37 4.52
CA ALA A 80 2.05 -7.62 5.32
C ALA A 80 0.66 -7.68 4.69
N TYR A 81 0.56 -7.55 3.37
CA TYR A 81 -0.70 -7.64 2.63
C TYR A 81 -1.39 -9.01 2.80
N LEU A 82 -0.63 -10.11 2.83
CA LEU A 82 -1.19 -11.45 3.07
C LEU A 82 -1.64 -11.67 4.51
N VAL A 83 -0.90 -11.12 5.48
CA VAL A 83 -1.15 -11.31 6.91
C VAL A 83 -2.26 -10.38 7.42
N HIS A 84 -2.38 -9.18 6.84
CA HIS A 84 -3.36 -8.17 7.24
C HIS A 84 -4.83 -8.66 7.23
N PRO A 85 -5.36 -9.33 6.17
CA PRO A 85 -6.72 -9.86 6.18
C PRO A 85 -6.91 -11.00 7.19
N VAL A 86 -5.88 -11.79 7.46
CA VAL A 86 -5.92 -12.84 8.49
C VAL A 86 -6.07 -12.21 9.88
N ILE A 87 -5.29 -11.16 10.17
CA ILE A 87 -5.41 -10.41 11.42
C ILE A 87 -6.80 -9.79 11.52
N MET A 88 -7.29 -9.11 10.48
CA MET A 88 -8.64 -8.54 10.49
C MET A 88 -9.71 -9.59 10.79
N MET A 89 -9.64 -10.78 10.17
CA MET A 89 -10.58 -11.87 10.42
C MET A 89 -10.55 -12.37 11.86
N VAL A 90 -9.35 -12.52 12.44
CA VAL A 90 -9.19 -12.90 13.86
C VAL A 90 -9.74 -11.80 14.77
N THR A 91 -9.43 -10.53 14.49
CA THR A 91 -9.94 -9.41 15.29
C THR A 91 -11.47 -9.34 15.22
N THR A 92 -12.09 -9.56 14.05
CA THR A 92 -13.55 -9.54 13.89
C THR A 92 -14.24 -10.72 14.56
N THR A 93 -13.64 -11.91 14.56
CA THR A 93 -14.23 -13.10 15.22
C THR A 93 -14.18 -13.03 16.75
N GLN A 94 -13.23 -12.30 17.31
CA GLN A 94 -13.10 -12.08 18.76
C GLN A 94 -13.89 -10.85 19.27
N MET A 95 -14.55 -10.11 18.38
CA MET A 95 -15.36 -8.95 18.76
C MET A 95 -16.80 -9.40 19.06
N ASP A 96 -17.10 -9.62 20.33
CA ASP A 96 -18.42 -10.07 20.80
C ASP A 96 -19.50 -8.96 20.88
N GLY A 97 -19.21 -7.72 20.43
CA GLY A 97 -20.15 -6.59 20.60
C GLY A 97 -20.08 -5.50 19.51
N PRO A 98 -21.15 -4.70 19.36
CA PRO A 98 -21.21 -3.62 18.37
C PRO A 98 -20.26 -2.48 18.76
N LEU A 99 -19.17 -2.35 18.00
CA LEU A 99 -18.27 -1.19 18.09
C LEU A 99 -19.04 0.08 17.70
N HIS A 100 -19.24 0.98 18.66
CA HIS A 100 -19.64 2.34 18.34
C HIS A 100 -18.51 3.01 17.55
N LEU A 101 -18.72 3.17 16.24
CA LEU A 101 -17.78 3.76 15.28
C LEU A 101 -17.58 5.26 15.55
N HIS A 102 -16.88 5.58 16.63
CA HIS A 102 -16.33 6.91 16.84
C HIS A 102 -15.00 7.03 16.07
N ASN A 103 -14.82 8.11 15.31
CA ASN A 103 -13.65 8.31 14.44
C ASN A 103 -12.30 8.03 15.14
N GLY A 104 -12.17 8.40 16.43
CA GLY A 104 -10.97 8.14 17.22
C GLY A 104 -10.69 6.65 17.49
N ILE A 105 -11.73 5.88 17.82
CA ILE A 105 -11.61 4.43 18.10
C ILE A 105 -11.28 3.68 16.80
N VAL A 106 -11.91 4.05 15.69
CA VAL A 106 -11.63 3.47 14.37
C VAL A 106 -10.17 3.71 13.96
N LEU A 107 -9.66 4.92 14.21
CA LEU A 107 -8.28 5.26 13.89
C LEU A 107 -7.28 4.46 14.74
N ILE A 108 -7.53 4.32 16.04
CA ILE A 108 -6.69 3.51 16.95
C ILE A 108 -6.71 2.03 16.56
N LEU A 109 -7.89 1.47 16.25
CA LEU A 109 -8.01 0.09 15.79
C LEU A 109 -7.28 -0.14 14.45
N TYR A 110 -7.40 0.81 13.52
CA TYR A 110 -6.71 0.76 12.24
C TYR A 110 -5.18 0.78 12.42
N PHE A 111 -4.66 1.73 13.20
CA PHE A 111 -3.23 1.79 13.50
C PHE A 111 -2.74 0.55 14.27
N GLY A 112 -3.53 0.03 15.21
CA GLY A 112 -3.22 -1.19 15.94
C GLY A 112 -3.09 -2.40 15.01
N ASN A 113 -4.10 -2.64 14.16
CA ASN A 113 -4.04 -3.71 13.16
C ASN A 113 -2.89 -3.52 12.16
N LEU A 114 -2.62 -2.28 11.76
CA LEU A 114 -1.51 -1.97 10.85
C LEU A 114 -0.16 -2.33 11.48
N VAL A 115 0.12 -1.83 12.69
CA VAL A 115 1.38 -2.12 13.41
C VAL A 115 1.53 -3.62 13.67
N ALA A 116 0.47 -4.30 14.12
CA ALA A 116 0.49 -5.74 14.34
C ALA A 116 0.79 -6.53 13.05
N SER A 117 0.18 -6.14 11.92
CA SER A 117 0.42 -6.76 10.61
C SER A 117 1.84 -6.57 10.12
N TYR A 118 2.40 -5.37 10.31
CA TYR A 118 3.78 -5.08 9.93
C TYR A 118 4.79 -5.78 10.82
N LEU A 119 4.56 -5.89 12.13
CA LEU A 119 5.42 -6.65 13.04
C LEU A 119 5.47 -8.14 12.67
N LEU A 120 4.30 -8.75 12.42
CA LEU A 120 4.23 -10.16 12.05
C LEU A 120 4.85 -10.42 10.67
N SER A 121 4.56 -9.55 9.69
CA SER A 121 5.22 -9.58 8.38
C SER A 121 6.74 -9.46 8.48
N PHE A 122 7.24 -8.59 9.36
CA PHE A 122 8.67 -8.41 9.58
C PHE A 122 9.32 -9.66 10.19
N CYS A 123 8.68 -10.28 11.18
CA CYS A 123 9.15 -11.56 11.73
C CYS A 123 9.20 -12.66 10.66
N ILE A 124 8.17 -12.76 9.83
CA ILE A 124 8.10 -13.73 8.72
C ILE A 124 9.19 -13.43 7.70
N SER A 125 9.33 -12.17 7.25
CA SER A 125 10.38 -11.77 6.31
C SER A 125 11.76 -12.10 6.87
N LEU A 126 12.08 -11.79 8.13
CA LEU A 126 13.36 -12.15 8.74
C LEU A 126 13.60 -13.67 8.79
N ALA A 127 12.58 -14.44 9.19
CA ALA A 127 12.68 -15.89 9.29
C ALA A 127 12.91 -16.57 7.93
N PHE A 128 12.38 -16.02 6.84
CA PHE A 128 12.54 -16.58 5.49
C PHE A 128 13.70 -15.94 4.70
N GLU A 129 14.00 -14.66 4.92
CA GLU A 129 15.01 -13.93 4.15
C GLU A 129 16.43 -14.28 4.60
N ALA A 130 16.67 -14.48 5.91
CA ALA A 130 17.97 -14.95 6.43
C ALA A 130 18.40 -16.33 5.87
N PRO A 131 17.55 -17.38 5.85
CA PRO A 131 17.90 -18.65 5.23
C PRO A 131 17.95 -18.56 3.71
N VAL A 132 17.07 -17.81 3.05
CA VAL A 132 17.08 -17.66 1.58
C VAL A 132 18.35 -16.97 1.09
N VAL A 133 18.82 -15.92 1.77
CA VAL A 133 20.08 -15.24 1.41
C VAL A 133 21.27 -16.18 1.59
N THR A 134 21.24 -17.02 2.62
CA THR A 134 22.29 -18.03 2.88
C THR A 134 22.29 -19.12 1.81
N LEU A 135 21.12 -19.64 1.45
CA LEU A 135 20.95 -20.61 0.36
C LEU A 135 21.37 -20.03 -1.00
N LEU A 136 21.00 -18.78 -1.28
CA LEU A 136 21.38 -18.10 -2.53
C LEU A 136 22.89 -17.93 -2.63
N LYS A 137 23.57 -17.55 -1.53
CA LYS A 137 25.03 -17.48 -1.47
C LYS A 137 25.69 -18.83 -1.74
N ILE A 138 25.16 -19.92 -1.17
CA ILE A 138 25.69 -21.28 -1.40
C ILE A 138 25.48 -21.69 -2.86
N ALA A 139 24.30 -21.47 -3.42
CA ALA A 139 23.97 -21.80 -4.82
C ALA A 139 24.81 -21.01 -5.84
N PHE A 140 24.99 -19.69 -5.64
CA PHE A 140 25.78 -18.87 -6.58
C PHE A 140 27.30 -19.03 -6.41
N THR A 141 27.81 -19.30 -5.21
CA THR A 141 29.22 -19.66 -5.02
C THR A 141 29.56 -20.98 -5.72
N SER A 142 28.62 -21.92 -5.82
CA SER A 142 28.82 -23.15 -6.59
C SER A 142 28.98 -22.91 -8.09
N LYS A 143 28.41 -21.82 -8.64
CA LYS A 143 28.44 -21.54 -10.08
C LYS A 143 29.69 -20.79 -10.57
N LYS A 144 30.55 -20.32 -9.65
CA LYS A 144 31.82 -19.64 -10.00
C LYS A 144 33.03 -20.59 -10.01
N ARG A 145 32.80 -21.90 -9.99
CA ARG A 145 33.85 -22.93 -10.02
C ARG A 145 33.71 -23.83 -11.26
N ILE A 146 33.61 -23.22 -12.45
CA ILE A 146 33.90 -23.84 -13.75
C ILE A 146 34.57 -22.77 -14.61
#